data_AF-A0AA36HFY4-F1
#
_entry.id   AF-A0AA36HFY4-F1
#
_cell.length_a   1.000
_cell.length_b   1.000
_cell.length_c   1.000
_cell.angle_alpha   90.00
_cell.angle_beta   90.00
_cell.angle_gamma   90.00
#
_symmetry.space_group_name_H-M   'P 1'
#
loop_
_entity.id
_entity.type
_entity.pdbx_description
1 polymer ?
#
loop_
_entity_poly.entity_id
_entity_poly.type
_entity_poly.pdbx_seq_one_letter_code
_entity_poly.pdbx_strand_id
1 'polypeptide(L)'
;MISLWLFLLLLLLHATSAGKLTEAENELRKEKCKPVESQAGTRFKRRQPVEASEYPFAAAFSRIEVYHGYRDLETGKTLELHTEPACSGVLISPRHILTAAHCLYVDYKTSCSQSLRPTLRPAESIGFFLQSGCIEAECWNAKTPFKSTSATVHPDYKACEPDALNGATNDIAVVELREDVNNDPICMPEPNTAISNQREFESIGYGKGDGKHRRIQSVRYDVVKEKGNIIFAYNVTNKNDVVEGDSGGPLIRKLRGKHYLFGIASKGVEESKYYGYGENPTISAGGYFADVRKHLDWICVESGVCSDTANRQSESIPSLPLEPPLEFQKKFAENGNY
;
A
#
# COMPACT_ATOMS: atom_id res chain seq x y z
N MET A 1 -43.46 13.98 15.40
CA MET A 1 -42.18 14.46 15.97
C MET A 1 -41.11 13.38 16.16
N ILE A 2 -41.45 12.09 16.29
CA ILE A 2 -40.46 10.99 16.47
C ILE A 2 -39.71 10.62 15.16
N SER A 3 -40.34 10.85 14.00
CA SER A 3 -39.76 10.51 12.69
C SER A 3 -38.56 11.37 12.26
N LEU A 4 -38.46 12.61 12.73
CA LEU A 4 -37.35 13.51 12.36
C LEU A 4 -36.06 13.15 13.12
N TRP A 5 -36.19 12.69 14.36
CA TRP A 5 -35.07 12.28 15.21
C TRP A 5 -34.46 10.95 14.76
N LEU A 6 -35.27 9.99 14.31
CA LEU A 6 -34.74 8.76 13.70
C LEU A 6 -33.99 9.04 12.39
N PHE A 7 -34.49 9.97 11.56
CA PHE A 7 -33.82 10.37 10.31
C PHE A 7 -32.50 11.11 10.57
N LEU A 8 -32.45 11.98 11.58
CA LEU A 8 -31.21 12.65 12.01
C LEU A 8 -30.20 11.66 12.63
N LEU A 9 -30.66 10.65 13.38
CA LEU A 9 -29.79 9.58 13.88
C LEU A 9 -29.23 8.70 12.74
N LEU A 10 -30.05 8.42 11.72
CA LEU A 10 -29.63 7.65 10.53
C LEU A 10 -28.69 8.44 9.61
N LEU A 11 -28.84 9.76 9.54
CA LEU A 11 -27.92 10.66 8.83
C LEU A 11 -26.57 10.81 9.56
N LEU A 12 -26.57 10.79 10.90
CA LEU A 12 -25.33 10.77 11.70
C LEU A 12 -24.60 9.42 11.62
N LEU A 13 -25.29 8.32 11.30
CA LEU A 13 -24.70 7.00 11.06
C LEU A 13 -24.07 6.83 9.67
N HIS A 14 -24.28 7.78 8.74
CA HIS A 14 -23.73 7.74 7.38
C HIS A 14 -22.82 8.93 7.07
N ALA A 15 -22.19 9.54 8.08
CA ALA A 15 -21.01 10.36 7.83
C ALA A 15 -19.88 9.42 7.38
N THR A 16 -19.90 9.02 6.11
CA THR A 16 -18.75 8.45 5.41
C THR A 16 -17.67 9.52 5.45
N SER A 17 -16.82 9.44 6.47
CA SER A 17 -15.77 10.41 6.69
C SER A 17 -14.65 10.13 5.69
N ALA A 18 -14.75 10.68 4.48
CA ALA A 18 -13.55 10.85 3.67
C ALA A 18 -12.55 11.69 4.49
N GLY A 19 -11.33 11.19 4.63
CA GLY A 19 -10.24 11.80 5.39
C GLY A 19 -9.44 10.79 6.21
N LYS A 20 -8.41 11.31 6.89
CA LYS A 20 -7.58 10.57 7.84
C LYS A 20 -8.43 9.95 8.94
N LEU A 21 -8.00 8.80 9.46
CA LEU A 21 -8.63 8.23 10.65
C LEU A 21 -8.51 9.18 11.84
N THR A 22 -9.59 9.26 12.61
CA THR A 22 -9.56 9.78 13.97
C THR A 22 -8.79 8.84 14.89
N GLU A 23 -8.35 9.35 16.04
CA GLU A 23 -7.70 8.54 17.07
C GLU A 23 -8.57 7.35 17.51
N ALA A 24 -9.87 7.58 17.70
CA ALA A 24 -10.80 6.52 18.08
C ALA A 24 -10.95 5.43 17.01
N GLU A 25 -10.98 5.80 15.72
CA GLU A 25 -10.99 4.83 14.62
C GLU A 25 -9.69 4.02 14.57
N ASN A 26 -8.53 4.67 14.80
CA ASN A 26 -7.24 3.99 14.83
C ASN A 26 -7.11 3.05 16.05
N GLU A 27 -7.60 3.42 17.23
CA GLU A 27 -7.62 2.55 18.41
C GLU A 27 -8.52 1.33 18.19
N LEU A 28 -9.73 1.51 17.63
CA LEU A 28 -10.60 0.39 17.28
C LEU A 28 -9.93 -0.57 16.28
N ARG A 29 -9.18 -0.03 15.32
CA ARG A 29 -8.41 -0.82 14.36
C ARG A 29 -7.32 -1.65 15.06
N LYS A 30 -6.58 -1.06 16.00
CA LYS A 30 -5.55 -1.75 16.80
C LYS A 30 -6.13 -2.87 17.66
N GLU A 31 -7.29 -2.66 18.27
CA GLU A 31 -8.00 -3.68 19.05
C GLU A 31 -8.28 -4.94 18.22
N LYS A 32 -8.73 -4.79 16.97
CA LYS A 32 -8.97 -5.92 16.04
C LYS A 32 -7.69 -6.68 15.66
N CYS A 33 -6.53 -6.05 15.85
CA CYS A 33 -5.21 -6.61 15.55
C CYS A 33 -4.55 -7.34 16.73
N LYS A 34 -5.16 -7.29 17.91
CA LYS A 34 -4.67 -8.04 19.07
C LYS A 34 -4.61 -9.55 18.74
N PRO A 35 -3.54 -10.23 19.18
CA PRO A 35 -3.36 -11.66 18.96
C PRO A 35 -4.56 -12.48 19.43
N VAL A 36 -4.88 -13.55 18.68
CA VAL A 36 -5.83 -14.57 19.13
C VAL A 36 -5.03 -15.81 19.54
N GLU A 37 -5.40 -16.46 20.63
CA GLU A 37 -4.73 -17.69 21.06
C GLU A 37 -4.88 -18.80 20.00
N SER A 38 -3.72 -19.14 19.42
CA SER A 38 -3.32 -20.28 18.58
C SER A 38 -4.31 -20.91 17.57
N GLN A 39 -3.82 -21.10 16.35
CA GLN A 39 -3.92 -22.39 15.65
C GLN A 39 -2.63 -22.70 14.87
N ALA A 40 -2.25 -23.97 14.86
CA ALA A 40 -1.05 -24.50 14.24
C ALA A 40 -1.09 -24.44 12.71
N GLY A 41 0.07 -24.19 12.10
CA GLY A 41 0.23 -24.06 10.65
C GLY A 41 0.09 -25.38 9.89
N THR A 42 -0.41 -25.28 8.66
CA THR A 42 -0.45 -26.35 7.66
C THR A 42 0.87 -26.48 6.89
N ARG A 43 1.02 -27.55 6.10
CA ARG A 43 2.23 -27.90 5.32
C ARG A 43 2.06 -27.45 3.86
N PHE A 44 3.12 -26.93 3.21
CA PHE A 44 3.01 -26.09 1.99
C PHE A 44 3.61 -26.64 0.69
N LYS A 45 3.10 -26.13 -0.45
CA LYS A 45 3.56 -26.27 -1.84
C LYS A 45 3.65 -24.87 -2.54
N ARG A 46 4.03 -24.83 -3.84
CA ARG A 46 4.43 -23.68 -4.71
C ARG A 46 3.45 -22.47 -4.76
N ARG A 47 3.84 -21.37 -5.45
CA ARG A 47 2.95 -20.23 -5.82
C ARG A 47 1.62 -20.79 -6.27
N GLN A 48 0.55 -20.38 -5.59
CA GLN A 48 -0.75 -20.99 -5.74
C GLN A 48 -1.83 -19.93 -5.84
N PRO A 49 -2.87 -20.19 -6.65
CA PRO A 49 -4.13 -19.48 -6.51
C PRO A 49 -4.64 -19.65 -5.08
N VAL A 50 -5.22 -18.59 -4.53
CA VAL A 50 -5.82 -18.58 -3.20
C VAL A 50 -7.24 -18.08 -3.29
N GLU A 51 -8.05 -18.39 -2.27
CA GLU A 51 -9.39 -17.82 -2.16
C GLU A 51 -9.27 -16.36 -1.73
N ALA A 52 -9.96 -15.45 -2.44
CA ALA A 52 -9.88 -14.03 -2.13
C ALA A 52 -10.33 -13.70 -0.71
N SER A 53 -11.22 -14.53 -0.14
CA SER A 53 -11.70 -14.39 1.24
C SER A 53 -10.63 -14.63 2.31
N GLU A 54 -9.54 -15.34 1.99
CA GLU A 54 -8.42 -15.56 2.91
C GLU A 54 -7.60 -14.27 3.13
N TYR A 55 -7.64 -13.34 2.17
CA TYR A 55 -6.89 -12.10 2.17
C TYR A 55 -7.83 -10.91 1.93
N PRO A 56 -8.73 -10.60 2.88
CA PRO A 56 -9.75 -9.55 2.71
C PRO A 56 -9.18 -8.15 2.50
N PHE A 57 -7.91 -7.94 2.90
CA PHE A 57 -7.17 -6.70 2.70
C PHE A 57 -6.50 -6.58 1.33
N ALA A 58 -6.43 -7.65 0.52
CA ALA A 58 -5.79 -7.59 -0.79
C ALA A 58 -6.65 -6.75 -1.75
N ALA A 59 -6.01 -5.82 -2.45
CA ALA A 59 -6.64 -4.92 -3.39
C ALA A 59 -6.02 -5.07 -4.78
N ALA A 60 -6.83 -5.10 -5.82
CA ALA A 60 -6.39 -5.09 -7.21
C ALA A 60 -6.49 -3.65 -7.76
N PHE A 61 -5.36 -3.04 -8.11
CA PHE A 61 -5.29 -1.66 -8.60
C PHE A 61 -5.76 -1.59 -10.05
N SER A 62 -6.76 -0.78 -10.33
CA SER A 62 -7.31 -0.53 -11.66
C SER A 62 -7.17 0.95 -12.02
N ARG A 63 -6.96 1.22 -13.31
CA ARG A 63 -6.93 2.56 -13.87
C ARG A 63 -8.34 2.90 -14.35
N ILE A 64 -8.83 4.08 -14.00
CA ILE A 64 -10.12 4.60 -14.44
C ILE A 64 -9.86 5.69 -15.49
N GLU A 65 -10.44 5.53 -16.66
CA GLU A 65 -10.47 6.52 -17.72
C GLU A 65 -11.84 7.21 -17.74
N VAL A 66 -11.84 8.53 -17.56
CA VAL A 66 -13.07 9.35 -17.55
C VAL A 66 -13.21 10.04 -18.90
N TYR A 67 -14.27 9.69 -19.65
CA TYR A 67 -14.52 10.25 -20.97
C TYR A 67 -15.47 11.44 -20.87
N HIS A 68 -14.96 12.61 -20.47
CA HIS A 68 -15.75 13.82 -20.18
C HIS A 68 -16.69 14.30 -21.31
N GLY A 69 -16.47 13.89 -22.57
CA GLY A 69 -17.33 14.20 -23.72
C GLY A 69 -18.42 13.16 -24.03
N TYR A 70 -18.40 12.01 -23.36
CA TYR A 70 -19.35 10.92 -23.59
C TYR A 70 -20.19 10.71 -22.35
N ARG A 71 -21.50 10.69 -22.54
CA ARG A 71 -22.47 10.37 -21.49
C ARG A 71 -23.18 9.09 -21.85
N ASP A 72 -23.35 8.24 -20.85
CA ASP A 72 -24.25 7.13 -20.93
C ASP A 72 -25.67 7.65 -21.20
N LEU A 73 -26.29 7.14 -22.27
CA LEU A 73 -27.57 7.66 -22.78
C LEU A 73 -28.74 7.33 -21.86
N GLU A 74 -28.61 6.32 -21.01
CA GLU A 74 -29.67 5.85 -20.12
C GLU A 74 -29.61 6.54 -18.75
N THR A 75 -28.41 6.76 -18.23
CA THR A 75 -28.17 7.32 -16.89
C THR A 75 -27.75 8.80 -16.90
N GLY A 76 -27.35 9.33 -18.05
CA GLY A 76 -26.84 10.71 -18.21
C GLY A 76 -25.48 10.97 -17.55
N LYS A 77 -24.86 9.94 -16.96
CA LYS A 77 -23.55 10.01 -16.30
C LYS A 77 -22.43 10.02 -17.32
N THR A 78 -21.31 10.65 -16.98
CA THR A 78 -20.07 10.57 -17.77
C THR A 78 -19.65 9.10 -17.88
N LEU A 79 -19.30 8.66 -19.09
CA LEU A 79 -18.81 7.31 -19.32
C LEU A 79 -17.44 7.16 -18.66
N GLU A 80 -17.33 6.17 -17.79
CA GLU A 80 -16.08 5.78 -17.14
C GLU A 80 -15.78 4.34 -17.51
N LEU A 81 -14.58 4.12 -18.03
CA LEU A 81 -14.05 2.80 -18.32
C LEU A 81 -12.93 2.52 -17.34
N HIS A 82 -12.76 1.25 -16.97
CA HIS A 82 -11.66 0.83 -16.13
C HIS A 82 -10.91 -0.32 -16.77
N THR A 83 -9.62 -0.42 -16.46
CA THR A 83 -8.79 -1.51 -16.97
C THR A 83 -8.85 -2.73 -16.06
N GLU A 84 -8.47 -3.88 -16.60
CA GLU A 84 -7.99 -4.97 -15.74
C GLU A 84 -6.87 -4.50 -14.79
N PRO A 85 -6.67 -5.16 -13.64
CA PRO A 85 -5.71 -4.71 -12.66
C PRO A 85 -4.27 -4.64 -13.19
N ALA A 86 -3.63 -3.48 -13.05
CA ALA A 86 -2.24 -3.26 -13.50
C ALA A 86 -1.22 -3.44 -12.36
N CYS A 87 -1.68 -3.29 -11.12
CA CYS A 87 -0.92 -3.43 -9.89
C CYS A 87 -1.82 -4.07 -8.82
N SER A 88 -1.28 -4.20 -7.63
CA SER A 88 -1.96 -4.61 -6.40
C SER A 88 -1.88 -3.50 -5.34
N GLY A 89 -2.52 -3.72 -4.22
CA GLY A 89 -2.55 -2.83 -3.06
C GLY A 89 -2.94 -3.61 -1.80
N VAL A 90 -2.87 -2.94 -0.66
CA VAL A 90 -3.29 -3.49 0.63
C VAL A 90 -4.10 -2.49 1.44
N LEU A 91 -5.29 -2.91 1.86
CA LEU A 91 -6.18 -2.16 2.72
C LEU A 91 -5.62 -2.11 4.16
N ILE A 92 -5.32 -0.90 4.66
CA ILE A 92 -4.77 -0.66 6.00
C ILE A 92 -5.79 -0.02 6.95
N SER A 93 -6.92 0.45 6.44
CA SER A 93 -8.09 0.92 7.19
C SER A 93 -9.34 0.84 6.28
N PRO A 94 -10.56 1.13 6.77
CA PRO A 94 -11.77 1.13 5.93
C PRO A 94 -11.70 2.03 4.69
N ARG A 95 -10.80 3.03 4.64
CA ARG A 95 -10.69 3.95 3.50
C ARG A 95 -9.26 4.24 3.05
N HIS A 96 -8.26 3.48 3.50
CA HIS A 96 -6.87 3.72 3.11
C HIS A 96 -6.21 2.46 2.58
N ILE A 97 -5.57 2.58 1.43
CA ILE A 97 -4.80 1.53 0.76
C ILE A 97 -3.35 1.98 0.67
N LEU A 98 -2.42 1.07 0.98
CA LEU A 98 -1.02 1.21 0.57
C LEU A 98 -0.80 0.51 -0.76
N THR A 99 0.01 1.11 -1.62
CA THR A 99 0.47 0.53 -2.88
C THR A 99 1.88 1.02 -3.18
N ALA A 100 2.48 0.57 -4.28
CA ALA A 100 3.78 1.04 -4.72
C ALA A 100 3.64 2.43 -5.38
N ALA A 101 4.56 3.35 -5.11
CA ALA A 101 4.53 4.69 -5.68
C ALA A 101 4.58 4.65 -7.21
N HIS A 102 5.38 3.75 -7.79
CA HIS A 102 5.48 3.63 -9.26
C HIS A 102 4.16 3.26 -9.94
N CYS A 103 3.21 2.63 -9.23
CA CYS A 103 1.89 2.28 -9.79
C CYS A 103 1.01 3.51 -10.05
N LEU A 104 1.27 4.62 -9.35
CA LEU A 104 0.49 5.85 -9.46
C LEU A 104 0.92 6.75 -10.61
N TYR A 105 2.00 6.40 -11.32
CA TYR A 105 2.46 7.18 -12.47
C TYR A 105 1.80 6.75 -13.78
N VAL A 106 1.62 7.71 -14.68
CA VAL A 106 1.21 7.48 -16.08
C VAL A 106 2.43 7.03 -16.88
N ASP A 107 2.24 5.98 -17.69
CA ASP A 107 3.26 5.45 -18.61
C ASP A 107 4.66 5.31 -18.01
N TYR A 108 4.72 4.90 -16.73
CA TYR A 108 5.95 4.86 -15.94
C TYR A 108 7.10 4.16 -16.67
N LYS A 109 6.87 2.92 -17.14
CA LYS A 109 7.88 2.13 -17.87
C LYS A 109 8.40 2.85 -19.11
N THR A 110 7.49 3.38 -19.93
CA THR A 110 7.83 4.10 -21.17
C THR A 110 8.58 5.39 -20.86
N SER A 111 8.09 6.18 -19.92
CA SER A 111 8.72 7.44 -19.50
C SER A 111 10.14 7.21 -19.01
N CYS A 112 10.33 6.26 -18.09
CA CYS A 112 11.66 5.95 -17.58
C CYS A 112 12.60 5.40 -18.67
N SER A 113 12.10 4.58 -19.60
CA SER A 113 12.92 4.07 -20.72
C SER A 113 13.39 5.17 -21.69
N GLN A 114 12.62 6.25 -21.78
CA GLN A 114 12.92 7.40 -22.64
C GLN A 114 13.59 8.54 -21.86
N SER A 115 13.98 8.31 -20.61
CA SER A 115 14.54 9.34 -19.71
C SER A 115 13.62 10.57 -19.52
N LEU A 116 12.31 10.36 -19.64
CA LEU A 116 11.29 11.36 -19.37
C LEU A 116 10.83 11.29 -17.92
N ARG A 117 10.46 12.44 -17.35
CA ARG A 117 9.85 12.49 -16.01
C ARG A 117 8.41 11.97 -16.09
N PRO A 118 8.05 10.89 -15.37
CA PRO A 118 6.69 10.40 -15.37
C PRO A 118 5.77 11.34 -14.58
N THR A 119 4.49 11.39 -14.97
CA THR A 119 3.48 12.23 -14.32
C THR A 119 2.59 11.40 -13.41
N LEU A 120 2.13 11.98 -12.30
CA LEU A 120 1.18 11.33 -11.40
C LEU A 120 -0.21 11.28 -12.03
N ARG A 121 -0.91 10.18 -11.79
CA ARG A 121 -2.34 10.03 -12.11
C ARG A 121 -3.18 10.90 -11.18
N PRO A 122 -4.21 11.56 -11.70
CA PRO A 122 -5.25 12.16 -10.85
C PRO A 122 -5.88 11.11 -9.94
N ALA A 123 -6.23 11.48 -8.71
CA ALA A 123 -6.75 10.53 -7.71
C ALA A 123 -8.04 9.84 -8.20
N GLU A 124 -8.90 10.57 -8.89
CA GLU A 124 -10.14 10.06 -9.49
C GLU A 124 -9.93 9.00 -10.57
N SER A 125 -8.71 8.93 -11.15
CA SER A 125 -8.33 7.91 -12.13
C SER A 125 -7.74 6.63 -11.50
N ILE A 126 -7.73 6.55 -10.17
CA ILE A 126 -7.25 5.41 -9.39
C ILE A 126 -8.43 4.70 -8.75
N GLY A 127 -8.56 3.41 -9.03
CA GLY A 127 -9.58 2.55 -8.45
C GLY A 127 -9.02 1.23 -7.90
N PHE A 128 -9.75 0.60 -6.99
CA PHE A 128 -9.39 -0.70 -6.44
C PHE A 128 -10.56 -1.67 -6.41
N PHE A 129 -10.30 -2.93 -6.71
CA PHE A 129 -11.20 -4.04 -6.41
C PHE A 129 -10.70 -4.78 -5.18
N LEU A 130 -11.50 -4.81 -4.12
CA LEU A 130 -11.17 -5.52 -2.89
C LEU A 130 -11.72 -6.95 -2.93
N GLN A 131 -10.97 -7.89 -2.33
CA GLN A 131 -11.40 -9.29 -2.14
C GLN A 131 -11.94 -9.94 -3.44
N SER A 132 -11.38 -9.55 -4.59
CA SER A 132 -11.84 -10.07 -5.88
C SER A 132 -11.17 -11.41 -6.18
N GLY A 133 -11.98 -12.40 -6.56
CA GLY A 133 -11.54 -13.68 -7.11
C GLY A 133 -11.57 -13.72 -8.64
N CYS A 134 -11.70 -12.58 -9.32
CA CYS A 134 -11.75 -12.54 -10.78
C CYS A 134 -10.49 -13.13 -11.41
N ILE A 135 -10.67 -13.73 -12.58
CA ILE A 135 -9.63 -14.43 -13.35
C ILE A 135 -9.56 -13.86 -14.78
N GLU A 136 -10.73 -13.58 -15.36
CA GLU A 136 -10.91 -13.15 -16.76
C GLU A 136 -11.39 -11.69 -16.86
N ALA A 137 -11.19 -11.08 -18.03
CA ALA A 137 -11.49 -9.68 -18.30
C ALA A 137 -12.96 -9.33 -18.04
N GLU A 138 -13.88 -10.21 -18.44
CA GLU A 138 -15.33 -10.05 -18.31
C GLU A 138 -15.75 -9.89 -16.86
N CYS A 139 -15.11 -10.63 -15.94
CA CYS A 139 -15.36 -10.51 -14.50
C CYS A 139 -14.94 -9.14 -13.97
N TRP A 140 -13.81 -8.61 -14.44
CA TRP A 140 -13.35 -7.27 -14.06
C TRP A 140 -14.25 -6.18 -14.65
N ASN A 141 -14.70 -6.34 -15.89
CA ASN A 141 -15.58 -5.39 -16.57
C ASN A 141 -16.97 -5.32 -15.92
N ALA A 142 -17.45 -6.43 -15.35
CA ALA A 142 -18.74 -6.49 -14.67
C ALA A 142 -18.72 -5.89 -13.23
N LYS A 143 -17.54 -5.54 -12.71
CA LYS A 143 -17.39 -4.95 -11.37
C LYS A 143 -17.10 -3.47 -11.46
N THR A 144 -17.46 -2.72 -10.42
CA THR A 144 -17.09 -1.31 -10.27
C THR A 144 -15.97 -1.19 -9.23
N PRO A 145 -14.83 -0.55 -9.56
CA PRO A 145 -13.77 -0.34 -8.59
C PRO A 145 -14.15 0.75 -7.58
N PHE A 146 -13.70 0.62 -6.34
CA PHE A 146 -13.76 1.69 -5.35
C PHE A 146 -12.84 2.81 -5.79
N LYS A 147 -13.40 4.01 -5.96
CA LYS A 147 -12.67 5.20 -6.42
C LYS A 147 -11.88 5.84 -5.29
N SER A 148 -10.85 6.59 -5.67
CA SER A 148 -10.00 7.32 -4.74
C SER A 148 -10.34 8.82 -4.73
N THR A 149 -10.10 9.47 -3.59
CA THR A 149 -10.23 10.92 -3.42
C THR A 149 -8.89 11.63 -3.26
N SER A 150 -7.86 10.92 -2.78
CA SER A 150 -6.49 11.43 -2.68
C SER A 150 -5.49 10.30 -2.90
N ALA A 151 -4.30 10.65 -3.40
CA ALA A 151 -3.22 9.71 -3.60
C ALA A 151 -1.88 10.42 -3.41
N THR A 152 -1.12 9.99 -2.40
CA THR A 152 0.15 10.63 -1.98
C THR A 152 1.29 9.62 -2.11
N VAL A 153 2.26 9.93 -2.97
CA VAL A 153 3.53 9.19 -3.05
C VAL A 153 4.47 9.65 -1.94
N HIS A 154 5.30 8.73 -1.41
CA HIS A 154 6.30 9.11 -0.42
C HIS A 154 7.24 10.20 -0.99
N PRO A 155 7.53 11.28 -0.26
CA PRO A 155 8.30 12.42 -0.78
C PRO A 155 9.72 12.06 -1.22
N ASP A 156 10.33 11.08 -0.55
CA ASP A 156 11.68 10.60 -0.87
C ASP A 156 11.70 9.49 -1.94
N TYR A 157 10.58 9.19 -2.59
CA TYR A 157 10.56 8.23 -3.69
C TYR A 157 11.22 8.84 -4.94
N LYS A 158 12.19 8.12 -5.51
CA LYS A 158 12.91 8.54 -6.72
C LYS A 158 12.43 7.72 -7.91
N ALA A 159 11.47 8.27 -8.64
CA ALA A 159 10.98 7.67 -9.89
C ALA A 159 12.11 7.53 -10.93
N CYS A 160 12.08 6.44 -11.70
CA CYS A 160 13.04 6.14 -12.76
C CYS A 160 14.51 5.98 -12.30
N GLU A 161 14.74 5.69 -11.02
CA GLU A 161 16.07 5.37 -10.51
C GLU A 161 16.61 4.08 -11.17
N PRO A 162 17.77 4.13 -11.87
CA PRO A 162 18.33 2.99 -12.60
C PRO A 162 18.87 1.90 -11.67
N ASP A 163 19.33 2.25 -10.46
CA ASP A 163 19.79 1.24 -9.52
C ASP A 163 18.60 0.45 -8.94
N ALA A 164 18.68 -0.87 -9.05
CA ALA A 164 17.57 -1.73 -8.62
C ALA A 164 17.35 -1.64 -7.10
N LEU A 165 18.36 -1.41 -6.28
CA LEU A 165 18.13 -1.25 -4.85
C LEU A 165 17.49 0.13 -4.59
N ASN A 166 18.10 1.21 -5.05
CA ASN A 166 17.64 2.57 -4.83
C ASN A 166 16.26 2.82 -5.44
N GLY A 167 15.94 2.25 -6.60
CA GLY A 167 14.63 2.39 -7.23
C GLY A 167 13.50 1.61 -6.55
N ALA A 168 13.81 0.75 -5.57
CA ALA A 168 12.83 0.15 -4.67
C ALA A 168 12.78 0.88 -3.30
N THR A 169 13.70 1.83 -3.05
CA THR A 169 13.73 2.61 -1.82
C THR A 169 12.56 3.58 -1.81
N ASN A 170 11.80 3.58 -0.72
CA ASN A 170 10.62 4.45 -0.52
C ASN A 170 9.54 4.29 -1.62
N ASP A 171 9.51 3.17 -2.34
CA ASP A 171 8.50 2.90 -3.38
C ASP A 171 7.15 2.54 -2.74
N ILE A 172 6.53 3.52 -2.10
CA ILE A 172 5.29 3.38 -1.33
C ILE A 172 4.42 4.63 -1.50
N ALA A 173 3.11 4.41 -1.58
CA ALA A 173 2.10 5.45 -1.66
C ALA A 173 0.90 5.11 -0.76
N VAL A 174 0.25 6.17 -0.24
CA VAL A 174 -1.04 6.10 0.46
C VAL A 174 -2.12 6.57 -0.50
N VAL A 175 -3.19 5.79 -0.62
CA VAL A 175 -4.37 6.15 -1.40
C VAL A 175 -5.59 6.14 -0.48
N GLU A 176 -6.34 7.23 -0.50
CA GLU A 176 -7.58 7.38 0.24
C GLU A 176 -8.77 7.07 -0.67
N LEU A 177 -9.60 6.12 -0.28
CA LEU A 177 -10.83 5.78 -0.95
C LEU A 177 -11.89 6.84 -0.67
N ARG A 178 -12.75 7.09 -1.64
CA ARG A 178 -13.86 8.05 -1.52
C ARG A 178 -14.89 7.64 -0.47
N GLU A 179 -14.99 6.34 -0.20
CA GLU A 179 -16.00 5.73 0.66
C GLU A 179 -15.36 4.63 1.51
N ASP A 180 -15.94 4.39 2.68
CA ASP A 180 -15.58 3.26 3.53
C ASP A 180 -15.96 1.93 2.88
N VAL A 181 -15.06 0.97 2.98
CA VAL A 181 -15.26 -0.39 2.50
C VAL A 181 -15.49 -1.35 3.66
N ASN A 182 -16.33 -2.35 3.44
CA ASN A 182 -16.66 -3.36 4.44
C ASN A 182 -15.74 -4.59 4.32
N ASN A 183 -14.43 -4.34 4.31
CA ASN A 183 -13.39 -5.37 4.26
C ASN A 183 -12.46 -5.21 5.46
N ASP A 184 -11.95 -6.33 5.97
CA ASP A 184 -11.02 -6.31 7.10
C ASP A 184 -9.63 -5.81 6.67
N PRO A 185 -9.14 -4.68 7.21
CA PRO A 185 -7.80 -4.17 6.92
C PRO A 185 -6.72 -5.02 7.60
N ILE A 186 -5.51 -4.98 7.05
CA ILE A 186 -4.34 -5.68 7.60
C ILE A 186 -3.82 -5.00 8.88
N CYS A 187 -3.13 -5.77 9.73
CA CYS A 187 -2.45 -5.23 10.89
C CYS A 187 -1.13 -4.55 10.52
N MET A 188 -0.84 -3.44 11.19
CA MET A 188 0.42 -2.71 11.01
C MET A 188 1.49 -3.32 11.92
N PRO A 189 2.76 -3.34 11.50
CA PRO A 189 3.87 -3.87 12.29
C PRO A 189 4.34 -2.85 13.32
N GLU A 190 5.07 -3.32 14.34
CA GLU A 190 5.86 -2.42 15.20
C GLU A 190 7.20 -2.07 14.52
N PRO A 191 7.71 -0.83 14.66
CA PRO A 191 8.87 -0.32 13.89
C PRO A 191 10.13 -1.20 13.99
N ASN A 192 10.36 -1.80 15.16
CA ASN A 192 11.56 -2.58 15.46
C ASN A 192 11.30 -4.09 15.51
N THR A 193 10.17 -4.55 14.98
CA THR A 193 9.88 -5.98 14.94
C THR A 193 10.90 -6.70 14.07
N ALA A 194 11.70 -7.60 14.64
CA ALA A 194 12.74 -8.31 13.90
C ALA A 194 12.15 -9.24 12.81
N ILE A 195 12.86 -9.32 11.67
CA ILE A 195 12.64 -10.36 10.64
C ILE A 195 13.26 -11.66 11.15
N SER A 196 12.53 -12.36 12.01
CA SER A 196 12.77 -13.74 12.43
C SER A 196 11.83 -14.69 11.69
N ASN A 197 12.17 -15.98 11.66
CA ASN A 197 11.35 -17.04 11.06
C ASN A 197 10.97 -16.73 9.60
N GLN A 198 11.97 -16.59 8.74
CA GLN A 198 11.83 -16.14 7.34
C GLN A 198 10.78 -16.93 6.52
N ARG A 199 10.53 -18.19 6.87
CA ARG A 199 9.52 -19.05 6.23
C ARG A 199 8.05 -18.68 6.53
N GLU A 200 7.81 -17.74 7.43
CA GLU A 200 6.47 -17.20 7.76
C GLU A 200 6.07 -16.01 6.88
N PHE A 201 6.95 -15.59 5.97
CA PHE A 201 6.68 -14.49 5.06
C PHE A 201 6.04 -14.97 3.75
N GLU A 202 5.00 -14.25 3.37
CA GLU A 202 4.19 -14.52 2.19
C GLU A 202 3.84 -13.20 1.51
N SER A 203 3.96 -13.12 0.19
CA SER A 203 3.42 -12.01 -0.59
C SER A 203 2.11 -12.41 -1.26
N ILE A 204 1.23 -11.44 -1.43
CA ILE A 204 -0.07 -11.61 -2.07
C ILE A 204 -0.20 -10.58 -3.18
N GLY A 205 -0.71 -10.98 -4.33
CA GLY A 205 -0.88 -10.06 -5.46
C GLY A 205 -1.80 -10.61 -6.54
N TYR A 206 -2.12 -9.72 -7.48
CA TYR A 206 -2.98 -9.96 -8.65
C TYR A 206 -2.18 -10.09 -9.95
N GLY A 207 -0.87 -10.35 -9.84
CA GLY A 207 0.03 -10.47 -10.98
C GLY A 207 -0.19 -11.74 -11.81
N LYS A 208 0.22 -11.67 -13.08
CA LYS A 208 0.01 -12.74 -14.10
C LYS A 208 0.97 -13.92 -13.96
N GLY A 209 1.09 -14.54 -12.79
CA GLY A 209 2.18 -15.52 -12.63
C GLY A 209 1.85 -16.94 -13.10
N ASP A 210 0.70 -17.18 -13.73
CA ASP A 210 0.55 -18.30 -14.68
C ASP A 210 0.77 -17.89 -16.15
N GLY A 211 1.19 -16.63 -16.37
CA GLY A 211 1.39 -16.00 -17.67
C GLY A 211 0.10 -15.63 -18.40
N LYS A 212 -1.08 -15.95 -17.84
CA LYS A 212 -2.36 -15.88 -18.55
C LYS A 212 -3.39 -15.02 -17.83
N HIS A 213 -3.59 -15.25 -16.53
CA HIS A 213 -4.71 -14.69 -15.77
C HIS A 213 -4.24 -13.75 -14.67
N ARG A 214 -5.01 -12.68 -14.45
CA ARG A 214 -4.86 -11.78 -13.30
C ARG A 214 -5.83 -12.23 -12.23
N ARG A 215 -5.32 -13.01 -11.28
CA ARG A 215 -6.07 -13.52 -10.13
C ARG A 215 -5.23 -13.41 -8.87
N ILE A 216 -5.87 -13.44 -7.71
CA ILE A 216 -5.16 -13.41 -6.44
C ILE A 216 -4.32 -14.67 -6.26
N GLN A 217 -3.04 -14.48 -5.93
CA GLN A 217 -2.06 -15.54 -5.74
C GLN A 217 -1.17 -15.22 -4.56
N SER A 218 -0.67 -16.25 -3.90
CA SER A 218 0.28 -16.11 -2.81
C SER A 218 1.63 -16.76 -3.12
N VAL A 219 2.71 -16.14 -2.64
CA VAL A 219 4.10 -16.62 -2.78
C VAL A 219 4.79 -16.57 -1.42
N ARG A 220 5.30 -17.71 -0.97
CA ARG A 220 6.13 -17.80 0.23
C ARG A 220 7.61 -17.75 -0.11
N TYR A 221 8.40 -17.28 0.85
CA TYR A 221 9.85 -17.10 0.69
C TYR A 221 10.64 -17.98 1.65
N ASP A 222 11.75 -18.53 1.15
CA ASP A 222 12.72 -19.26 1.96
C ASP A 222 13.59 -18.31 2.80
N VAL A 223 13.98 -17.19 2.19
CA VAL A 223 14.91 -16.22 2.77
C VAL A 223 14.34 -14.82 2.69
N VAL A 224 14.47 -14.07 3.79
CA VAL A 224 14.06 -12.66 3.89
C VAL A 224 15.17 -11.87 4.58
N LYS A 225 15.67 -10.82 3.94
CA LYS A 225 16.73 -9.92 4.42
C LYS A 225 16.24 -8.47 4.40
N GLU A 226 16.77 -7.61 5.27
CA GLU A 226 16.49 -6.17 5.30
C GLU A 226 17.78 -5.35 5.15
N LYS A 227 17.69 -4.22 4.43
CA LYS A 227 18.78 -3.24 4.28
C LYS A 227 18.17 -1.88 3.99
N GLY A 228 18.43 -0.91 4.87
CA GLY A 228 17.83 0.42 4.78
C GLY A 228 16.30 0.33 4.84
N ASN A 229 15.64 0.89 3.83
CA ASN A 229 14.18 0.96 3.73
C ASN A 229 13.59 -0.17 2.86
N ILE A 230 14.36 -1.25 2.65
CA ILE A 230 14.01 -2.33 1.74
C ILE A 230 14.07 -3.68 2.45
N ILE A 231 13.07 -4.50 2.18
CA ILE A 231 13.08 -5.93 2.42
C ILE A 231 13.33 -6.65 1.09
N PHE A 232 14.22 -7.62 1.11
CA PHE A 232 14.49 -8.52 0.00
C PHE A 232 14.05 -9.93 0.40
N ALA A 233 13.12 -10.52 -0.35
CA ALA A 233 12.58 -11.86 -0.08
C ALA A 233 12.72 -12.76 -1.30
N TYR A 234 13.29 -13.95 -1.15
CA TYR A 234 13.61 -14.83 -2.28
C TYR A 234 13.54 -16.31 -1.94
N ASN A 235 13.44 -17.12 -3.00
CA ASN A 235 13.44 -18.58 -2.94
C ASN A 235 14.75 -19.13 -3.50
N VAL A 236 15.31 -20.13 -2.82
CA VAL A 236 16.60 -20.73 -3.20
C VAL A 236 16.41 -21.80 -4.28
N THR A 237 15.36 -22.62 -4.14
CA THR A 237 15.14 -23.79 -5.01
C THR A 237 13.96 -23.68 -5.96
N ASN A 238 13.06 -22.70 -5.75
CA ASN A 238 11.80 -22.58 -6.49
C ASN A 238 11.73 -21.24 -7.22
N LYS A 239 11.42 -21.26 -8.53
CA LYS A 239 11.24 -20.07 -9.37
C LYS A 239 9.93 -19.29 -9.11
N ASN A 240 9.45 -19.26 -7.86
CA ASN A 240 8.27 -18.47 -7.51
C ASN A 240 8.70 -17.04 -7.21
N ASP A 241 8.23 -16.12 -8.03
CA ASP A 241 8.60 -14.71 -7.97
C ASP A 241 7.38 -13.78 -7.78
N VAL A 242 7.67 -12.56 -7.32
CA VAL A 242 6.87 -11.38 -7.61
C VAL A 242 6.91 -11.15 -9.11
N VAL A 243 5.75 -11.13 -9.77
CA VAL A 243 5.65 -10.92 -11.22
C VAL A 243 4.96 -9.60 -11.53
N GLU A 244 4.90 -9.27 -12.83
CA GLU A 244 4.15 -8.10 -13.28
C GLU A 244 2.69 -8.14 -12.81
N GLY A 245 2.27 -7.08 -12.13
CA GLY A 245 0.96 -6.91 -11.51
C GLY A 245 0.92 -7.19 -10.00
N ASP A 246 1.94 -7.83 -9.43
CA ASP A 246 2.07 -7.99 -7.97
C ASP A 246 2.54 -6.69 -7.28
N SER A 247 3.14 -5.76 -8.03
CA SER A 247 3.56 -4.43 -7.54
C SER A 247 2.49 -3.75 -6.70
N GLY A 248 2.84 -3.26 -5.53
CA GLY A 248 1.94 -2.66 -4.55
C GLY A 248 1.26 -3.65 -3.60
N GLY A 249 1.33 -4.96 -3.89
CA GLY A 249 0.79 -6.01 -3.04
C GLY A 249 1.57 -6.18 -1.73
N PRO A 250 0.95 -6.75 -0.68
CA PRO A 250 1.58 -6.85 0.63
C PRO A 250 2.58 -8.01 0.70
N LEU A 251 3.71 -7.78 1.38
CA LEU A 251 4.49 -8.81 2.04
C LEU A 251 4.04 -8.91 3.49
N ILE A 252 3.45 -10.04 3.85
CA ILE A 252 2.86 -10.29 5.15
C ILE A 252 3.68 -11.28 5.97
N ARG A 253 3.57 -11.19 7.29
CA ARG A 253 3.94 -12.25 8.22
C ARG A 253 2.77 -12.60 9.10
N LYS A 254 2.48 -13.89 9.25
CA LYS A 254 1.43 -14.37 10.16
C LYS A 254 1.98 -14.52 11.58
N LEU A 255 1.53 -13.66 12.50
CA LEU A 255 1.91 -13.70 13.90
C LEU A 255 0.69 -13.95 14.77
N ARG A 256 0.71 -15.04 15.55
CA ARG A 256 -0.36 -15.40 16.51
C ARG A 256 -1.76 -15.29 15.89
N GLY A 257 -1.93 -15.88 14.71
CA GLY A 257 -3.21 -15.94 13.99
C GLY A 257 -3.58 -14.70 13.18
N LYS A 258 -2.81 -13.60 13.22
CA LYS A 258 -3.09 -12.35 12.50
C LYS A 258 -2.04 -12.07 11.42
N HIS A 259 -2.44 -11.41 10.34
CA HIS A 259 -1.55 -10.98 9.26
C HIS A 259 -1.03 -9.57 9.53
N TYR A 260 0.30 -9.41 9.55
CA TYR A 260 0.99 -8.15 9.74
C TYR A 260 1.70 -7.73 8.47
N LEU A 261 1.58 -6.46 8.08
CA LEU A 261 2.15 -5.90 6.86
C LEU A 261 3.61 -5.50 7.05
N PHE A 262 4.55 -6.23 6.47
CA PHE A 262 5.99 -5.93 6.57
C PHE A 262 6.51 -5.12 5.39
N GLY A 263 5.96 -5.31 4.20
CA GLY A 263 6.43 -4.57 3.04
C GLY A 263 5.41 -4.43 1.92
N ILE A 264 5.73 -3.54 0.98
CA ILE A 264 4.96 -3.30 -0.25
C ILE A 264 5.80 -3.74 -1.44
N ALA A 265 5.27 -4.64 -2.27
CA ALA A 265 5.99 -5.17 -3.43
C ALA A 265 6.37 -4.05 -4.40
N SER A 266 7.67 -3.91 -4.70
CA SER A 266 8.17 -2.90 -5.64
C SER A 266 8.49 -3.53 -6.98
N LYS A 267 9.38 -4.53 -7.00
CA LYS A 267 9.79 -5.22 -8.23
C LYS A 267 10.35 -6.61 -7.96
N GLY A 268 10.24 -7.49 -8.96
CA GLY A 268 10.90 -8.80 -8.96
C GLY A 268 12.41 -8.71 -9.20
N VAL A 269 13.09 -9.84 -9.00
CA VAL A 269 14.52 -10.02 -9.13
C VAL A 269 14.79 -11.18 -10.07
N GLU A 270 15.39 -10.87 -11.22
CA GLU A 270 15.89 -11.87 -12.15
C GLU A 270 17.21 -12.47 -11.63
N GLU A 271 17.42 -13.76 -11.89
CA GLU A 271 18.59 -14.57 -11.47
C GLU A 271 19.96 -13.90 -11.74
N SER A 272 20.04 -12.96 -12.70
CA SER A 272 21.28 -12.32 -13.18
C SER A 272 21.59 -10.92 -12.63
N LYS A 273 20.74 -10.32 -11.78
CA LYS A 273 20.87 -8.91 -11.34
C LYS A 273 20.95 -8.72 -9.83
N TYR A 274 21.60 -9.66 -9.13
CA TYR A 274 21.87 -9.53 -7.70
C TYR A 274 22.98 -8.51 -7.44
N TYR A 275 22.60 -7.24 -7.29
CA TYR A 275 23.50 -6.18 -6.81
C TYR A 275 23.13 -5.84 -5.37
N GLY A 276 24.04 -6.09 -4.42
CA GLY A 276 24.03 -5.31 -3.16
C GLY A 276 24.11 -6.06 -1.82
N TYR A 277 24.25 -7.39 -1.79
CA TYR A 277 24.31 -8.15 -0.52
C TYR A 277 25.52 -9.09 -0.35
N GLY A 278 26.55 -8.96 -1.19
CA GLY A 278 27.90 -9.44 -0.88
C GLY A 278 28.14 -10.96 -0.90
N GLU A 279 27.15 -11.77 -1.21
CA GLU A 279 27.30 -13.23 -1.40
C GLU A 279 26.75 -13.65 -2.75
N ASN A 280 27.16 -14.81 -3.28
CA ASN A 280 26.62 -15.43 -4.49
C ASN A 280 25.59 -16.52 -4.11
N PRO A 281 24.40 -16.19 -3.58
CA PRO A 281 23.35 -17.19 -3.48
C PRO A 281 22.83 -17.49 -4.89
N THR A 282 22.67 -18.77 -5.20
CA THR A 282 21.89 -19.21 -6.36
C THR A 282 20.43 -18.82 -6.10
N ILE A 283 20.05 -17.59 -6.48
CA ILE A 283 18.68 -17.10 -6.38
C ILE A 283 17.93 -17.62 -7.60
N SER A 284 16.79 -18.25 -7.37
CA SER A 284 15.93 -18.73 -8.46
C SER A 284 14.78 -17.77 -8.78
N ALA A 285 14.34 -16.96 -7.81
CA ALA A 285 13.32 -15.91 -7.92
C ALA A 285 13.18 -15.13 -6.60
N GLY A 286 12.78 -13.86 -6.64
CA GLY A 286 12.51 -13.07 -5.43
C GLY A 286 12.10 -11.62 -5.69
N GLY A 287 11.64 -10.90 -4.67
CA GLY A 287 11.19 -9.51 -4.80
C GLY A 287 11.90 -8.54 -3.86
N TYR A 288 11.96 -7.28 -4.28
CA TYR A 288 12.21 -6.13 -3.42
C TYR A 288 10.90 -5.54 -2.95
N PHE A 289 10.85 -5.16 -1.68
CA PHE A 289 9.69 -4.60 -1.02
C PHE A 289 10.12 -3.33 -0.26
N ALA A 290 9.32 -2.27 -0.35
CA ALA A 290 9.49 -1.12 0.54
C ALA A 290 9.10 -1.54 1.97
N ASP A 291 10.00 -1.37 2.94
CA ASP A 291 9.81 -1.81 4.33
C ASP A 291 8.83 -0.89 5.06
N VAL A 292 7.62 -1.38 5.32
CA VAL A 292 6.52 -0.59 5.91
C VAL A 292 6.90 -0.07 7.29
N ARG A 293 7.72 -0.79 8.05
CA ARG A 293 8.18 -0.38 9.39
C ARG A 293 8.96 0.93 9.35
N LYS A 294 9.65 1.24 8.25
CA LYS A 294 10.45 2.45 8.07
C LYS A 294 9.63 3.68 7.65
N HIS A 295 8.33 3.49 7.39
CA HIS A 295 7.44 4.53 6.89
C HIS A 295 6.21 4.74 7.79
N LEU A 296 6.19 4.16 8.99
CA LEU A 296 5.01 4.17 9.87
C LEU A 296 4.57 5.59 10.26
N ASP A 297 5.51 6.49 10.53
CA ASP A 297 5.19 7.88 10.90
C ASP A 297 4.59 8.63 9.72
N TRP A 298 5.16 8.48 8.52
CA TRP A 298 4.60 9.07 7.30
C TRP A 298 3.22 8.49 6.99
N ILE A 299 3.02 7.17 7.10
CA ILE A 299 1.71 6.54 6.93
C ILE A 299 0.69 7.10 7.94
N CYS A 300 1.08 7.27 9.21
CA CYS A 300 0.25 7.86 10.24
C CYS A 300 -0.14 9.31 9.89
N VAL A 301 0.82 10.12 9.44
CA VAL A 301 0.55 11.50 9.00
C VAL A 301 -0.42 11.53 7.83
N GLU A 302 -0.26 10.68 6.82
CA GLU A 302 -1.09 10.73 5.61
C GLU A 302 -2.47 10.09 5.79
N SER A 303 -2.63 9.11 6.68
CA SER A 303 -3.85 8.31 6.78
C SER A 303 -4.52 8.26 8.16
N GLY A 304 -3.86 8.72 9.22
CA GLY A 304 -4.27 8.49 10.60
C GLY A 304 -4.09 7.03 11.08
N VAL A 305 -3.53 6.14 10.25
CA VAL A 305 -3.20 4.76 10.63
C VAL A 305 -1.85 4.75 11.34
N CYS A 306 -1.87 4.79 12.68
CA CYS A 306 -0.67 4.92 13.50
C CYS A 306 -0.36 3.61 14.25
N SER A 307 0.93 3.28 14.40
CA SER A 307 1.40 2.19 15.26
C SER A 307 1.35 2.58 16.74
N ASP A 308 1.43 1.61 17.66
CA ASP A 308 1.41 1.87 19.11
C ASP A 308 2.58 2.72 19.59
N THR A 309 3.70 2.69 18.87
CA THR A 309 4.88 3.52 19.16
C THR A 309 4.86 4.90 18.51
N ALA A 310 4.11 5.12 17.42
CA ALA A 310 4.05 6.43 16.74
C ALA A 310 3.37 7.50 17.62
N ASN A 311 2.36 7.12 18.40
CA ASN A 311 1.71 8.02 19.39
C ASN A 311 2.66 8.49 20.49
N ARG A 312 3.73 7.74 20.80
CA ARG A 312 4.69 8.15 21.84
C ARG A 312 5.65 9.24 21.37
N GLN A 313 5.86 9.40 20.06
CA GLN A 313 6.73 10.46 19.55
C GLN A 313 5.98 11.78 19.35
N SER A 314 4.69 11.76 19.00
CA SER A 314 3.88 12.98 18.89
C SER A 314 3.63 13.67 20.24
N GLU A 315 3.56 12.92 21.35
CA GLU A 315 3.47 13.47 22.71
C GLU A 315 4.81 14.07 23.22
N SER A 316 5.93 13.76 22.57
CA SER A 316 7.28 14.13 23.02
C SER A 316 7.88 15.35 22.34
N ILE A 317 7.17 15.98 21.39
CA ILE A 317 7.59 17.25 20.79
C ILE A 317 6.91 18.38 21.56
N PRO A 318 7.57 19.04 22.54
CA PRO A 318 7.05 20.29 23.06
C PRO A 318 6.95 21.26 21.88
N SER A 319 5.80 21.91 21.76
CA SER A 319 5.60 23.00 20.80
C SER A 319 6.73 24.01 20.97
N LEU A 320 7.61 24.10 19.97
CA LEU A 320 8.60 25.17 19.90
C LEU A 320 7.83 26.51 19.87
N PRO A 321 8.11 27.45 20.79
CA PRO A 321 7.49 28.76 20.75
C PRO A 321 7.76 29.41 19.40
N LEU A 322 6.72 29.99 18.80
CA LEU A 322 6.77 30.73 17.53
C LEU A 322 7.54 32.07 17.61
N GLU A 323 8.34 32.28 18.66
CA GLU A 323 9.11 33.50 18.83
C GLU A 323 10.60 33.25 18.58
N PRO A 324 11.24 34.00 17.68
CA PRO A 324 12.69 33.92 17.50
C PRO A 324 13.39 34.33 18.81
N PRO A 325 14.54 33.71 19.15
CA PRO A 325 15.28 34.02 20.38
C PRO A 325 15.53 35.53 20.53
N LEU A 326 15.46 36.04 21.76
CA LEU A 326 15.62 37.47 22.11
C LEU A 326 16.93 38.08 21.57
N GLU A 327 17.95 37.25 21.32
CA GLU A 327 19.24 37.62 20.74
C GLU A 327 19.12 38.01 19.26
N PHE A 328 18.13 37.47 18.53
CA PHE A 328 17.83 37.79 17.14
C PHE A 328 17.02 39.09 17.01
N GLN A 329 16.18 39.43 17.99
CA GLN A 329 15.40 40.67 18.00
C GLN A 329 16.28 41.92 18.24
N LYS A 330 17.37 41.80 19.04
CA LYS A 330 18.30 42.92 19.27
C LYS A 330 19.13 43.28 18.03
N LYS A 331 19.46 42.30 17.18
CA LYS A 331 20.24 42.54 15.95
C LYS A 331 19.48 43.30 14.85
N PHE A 332 18.15 43.28 14.87
CA PHE A 332 17.30 44.03 13.93
C PHE A 332 17.02 45.48 14.36
N ALA A 333 17.21 45.81 15.65
CA ALA A 333 17.05 47.17 16.15
C ALA A 333 18.29 48.06 15.93
N GLU A 334 19.47 47.48 15.72
CA GLU A 334 20.74 48.23 15.63
C GLU A 334 21.23 48.50 14.20
N ASN A 335 20.63 47.89 13.17
CA ASN A 335 21.05 48.05 11.76
C ASN A 335 20.06 48.81 10.87
N GLY A 336 19.12 49.55 11.47
CA GLY A 336 18.19 50.43 10.76
C GLY A 336 18.79 51.81 10.44
N ASN A 337 19.84 51.86 9.62
CA ASN A 337 20.28 53.06 8.91
C ASN A 337 21.00 52.63 7.65
N TYR A 338 20.27 52.55 6.53
CA TYR A 338 20.55 53.11 5.20
C TYR A 338 19.48 52.68 4.21
#